data_AF-E7D9M5-F1
#
_entry.id   AF-E7D9M5-F1
#
_cell.length_a   1.000
_cell.length_b   1.000
_cell.length_c   1.000
_cell.angle_alpha   90.00
_cell.angle_beta   90.00
_cell.angle_gamma   90.00
#
_symmetry.space_group_name_H-M   'P 1'
#
loop_
_entity.id
_entity.type
_entity.pdbx_description
1 polymer ?
#
loop_
_entity_poly.entity_id
_entity_poly.type
_entity_poly.pdbx_seq_one_letter_code
_entity_poly.pdbx_strand_id
1 'polypeptide(L)' 'TEPALSRDHSERMSRAFGAEISVDVAAKTVAVVGGSRLVGQTVQVPGDISSAAFWLVAASIVPESELLLQDVG' A
#
# COMPACT_ATOMS: atom_id res chain seq x y z
N THR A 1 15.70 5.94 -10.17
CA THR A 1 14.90 7.17 -10.10
C THR A 1 13.74 7.05 -11.05
N GLU A 2 12.54 7.40 -10.58
CA GLU A 2 11.30 7.36 -11.36
C GLU A 2 10.79 8.77 -11.71
N PRO A 3 10.02 8.92 -12.81
CA PRO A 3 9.47 10.23 -13.20
C PRO A 3 8.42 10.77 -12.22
N ALA A 4 7.70 9.90 -11.51
CA ALA A 4 6.68 10.24 -10.52
C ALA A 4 6.67 9.19 -9.40
N LEU A 5 6.06 9.52 -8.26
CA LEU A 5 5.84 8.55 -7.20
C LEU A 5 4.74 7.57 -7.63
N SER A 6 5.03 6.29 -7.49
CA SER A 6 4.09 5.20 -7.71
C SER A 6 3.68 4.57 -6.37
N ARG A 7 2.90 3.48 -6.41
CA ARG A 7 2.51 2.74 -5.20
C ARG A 7 3.73 2.04 -4.61
N ASP A 8 3.88 2.09 -3.29
CA ASP A 8 5.09 1.64 -2.58
C ASP A 8 4.97 0.26 -1.90
N HIS A 9 4.08 -0.60 -2.40
CA HIS A 9 3.76 -1.88 -1.74
C HIS A 9 4.98 -2.80 -1.68
N SER A 10 5.79 -2.82 -2.73
CA SER A 10 6.99 -3.65 -2.82
C SER A 10 8.02 -3.24 -1.76
N GLU A 11 8.23 -1.95 -1.55
CA GLU A 11 9.16 -1.38 -0.60
C GLU A 11 8.71 -1.66 0.83
N ARG A 12 7.43 -1.45 1.11
CA ARG A 12 6.83 -1.71 2.44
C ARG A 12 6.89 -3.20 2.80
N MET A 13 6.50 -4.07 1.87
CA MET A 13 6.51 -5.52 2.09
C MET A 13 7.93 -6.06 2.18
N SER A 14 8.83 -5.67 1.27
CA SER A 14 10.21 -6.15 1.33
C SER A 14 10.89 -5.75 2.64
N ARG A 15 10.65 -4.52 3.14
CA ARG A 15 11.15 -4.09 4.46
C ARG A 15 10.54 -4.92 5.59
N ALA A 16 9.24 -5.19 5.58
CA ALA A 16 8.58 -6.02 6.58
C ALA A 16 9.14 -7.46 6.61
N PHE A 17 9.59 -7.98 5.47
CA PHE A 17 10.20 -9.30 5.36
C PHE A 17 11.70 -9.30 5.70
N GLY A 18 12.30 -8.15 5.99
CA GLY A 18 13.70 -8.02 6.44
C GLY A 18 14.68 -7.49 5.38
N ALA A 19 14.21 -6.97 4.25
CA ALA A 19 15.07 -6.27 3.30
C ALA A 19 15.48 -4.88 3.82
N GLU A 20 16.72 -4.51 3.61
CA GLU A 20 17.19 -3.14 3.82
C GLU A 20 16.91 -2.29 2.57
N ILE A 21 15.98 -1.34 2.71
CA ILE A 21 15.51 -0.44 1.63
C ILE A 21 15.54 1.01 2.09
N SER A 22 16.26 1.84 1.34
CA SER A 22 16.24 3.30 1.47
C SER A 22 15.35 3.93 0.40
N VAL A 23 14.59 4.94 0.79
CA VAL A 23 13.67 5.68 -0.09
C VAL A 23 13.97 7.16 0.06
N ASP A 24 14.37 7.79 -1.03
CA ASP A 24 14.45 9.24 -1.17
C ASP A 24 13.22 9.71 -1.96
N VAL A 25 12.24 10.24 -1.24
CA VAL A 25 10.96 10.71 -1.81
C VAL A 25 11.18 11.96 -2.68
N ALA A 26 12.08 12.85 -2.28
CA ALA A 26 12.36 14.08 -3.03
C ALA A 26 13.04 13.77 -4.36
N ALA A 27 13.99 12.83 -4.35
CA ALA A 27 14.68 12.36 -5.55
C ALA A 27 13.93 11.24 -6.29
N LYS A 28 12.75 10.81 -5.84
CA LYS A 28 11.96 9.69 -6.41
C LYS A 28 12.83 8.46 -6.66
N THR A 29 13.63 8.09 -5.68
CA THR A 29 14.65 7.05 -5.81
C THR A 29 14.54 6.05 -4.68
N VAL A 30 14.57 4.77 -5.03
CA VAL A 30 14.58 3.65 -4.09
C VAL A 30 15.88 2.88 -4.31
N ALA A 31 16.55 2.49 -3.24
CA ALA A 31 17.72 1.62 -3.28
C ALA A 31 17.55 0.45 -2.31
N VAL A 32 18.06 -0.71 -2.72
CA VAL A 32 17.99 -1.97 -1.95
C VAL A 32 19.39 -2.47 -1.71
N VAL A 33 19.70 -2.84 -0.46
CA VAL A 33 20.97 -3.48 -0.11
C VAL A 33 20.82 -5.00 -0.26
N GLY A 34 21.60 -5.57 -1.19
CA GLY A 34 21.63 -7.02 -1.43
C GLY A 34 22.18 -7.81 -0.24
N GLY A 35 21.90 -9.12 -0.21
CA GLY A 35 22.38 -10.02 0.85
C GLY A 35 21.48 -10.10 2.09
N SER A 36 20.37 -9.34 2.11
CA SER A 36 19.34 -9.46 3.15
C SER A 36 18.67 -10.84 3.11
N ARG A 37 18.55 -11.50 4.27
CA ARG A 37 17.75 -12.73 4.40
C ARG A 37 16.30 -12.36 4.67
N LEU A 38 15.42 -12.71 3.74
CA LEU A 38 13.99 -12.54 3.95
C LEU A 38 13.42 -13.64 4.86
N VAL A 39 12.54 -13.25 5.77
CA VAL A 39 11.87 -14.15 6.72
C VAL A 39 10.37 -14.04 6.52
N GLY A 40 9.69 -15.19 6.44
CA GLY A 40 8.24 -15.24 6.29
C GLY A 40 7.53 -14.52 7.43
N GLN A 41 6.50 -13.74 7.08
CA GLN A 41 5.71 -12.95 8.02
C GLN A 41 4.26 -13.40 8.00
N THR A 42 3.56 -13.23 9.13
CA THR A 42 2.10 -13.22 9.13
C THR A 42 1.65 -11.84 8.66
N VAL A 43 0.92 -11.79 7.55
CA VAL A 43 0.46 -10.54 6.93
C VAL A 43 -1.06 -10.55 6.89
N GLN A 44 -1.68 -9.55 7.51
CA GLN A 44 -3.09 -9.23 7.27
C GLN A 44 -3.16 -8.34 6.03
N VAL A 45 -3.82 -8.83 4.98
CA VAL A 45 -3.96 -8.10 3.72
C VAL A 45 -5.20 -7.22 3.84
N PRO A 46 -5.06 -5.90 3.82
CA PRO A 46 -6.21 -5.01 3.84
C PRO A 46 -7.07 -5.18 2.56
N GLY A 47 -8.34 -4.85 2.68
CA GLY A 47 -9.29 -4.78 1.58
C GLY A 47 -8.90 -3.72 0.54
N ASP A 48 -9.13 -4.02 -0.73
CA ASP A 48 -8.74 -3.16 -1.85
C ASP A 48 -9.59 -1.88 -1.92
N ILE A 49 -8.92 -0.73 -1.83
CA ILE A 49 -9.55 0.58 -1.96
C ILE A 49 -10.20 0.80 -3.33
N SER A 50 -9.66 0.19 -4.40
CA SER A 50 -10.20 0.32 -5.75
C SER A 50 -11.59 -0.33 -5.85
N SER A 51 -11.76 -1.47 -5.18
CA SER A 51 -13.04 -2.16 -5.03
C SER A 51 -13.99 -1.44 -4.06
N ALA A 52 -13.46 -0.93 -2.94
CA ALA A 52 -14.23 -0.14 -1.97
C ALA A 52 -14.81 1.15 -2.57
N ALA A 53 -14.12 1.75 -3.54
CA ALA A 53 -14.52 3.00 -4.19
C ALA A 53 -15.93 2.95 -4.78
N PHE A 54 -16.37 1.82 -5.32
CA PHE A 54 -17.74 1.68 -5.85
C PHE A 54 -18.81 1.88 -4.77
N TRP A 55 -18.60 1.31 -3.59
CA TRP A 55 -19.51 1.44 -2.46
C TRP A 55 -19.44 2.85 -1.85
N LEU A 56 -18.24 3.40 -1.72
CA LEU A 56 -18.05 4.77 -1.24
C LEU A 56 -18.77 5.79 -2.13
N VAL A 57 -18.68 5.64 -3.45
CA VAL A 57 -19.38 6.53 -4.39
C VAL A 57 -20.89 6.29 -4.36
N ALA A 58 -21.35 5.04 -4.28
CA ALA A 58 -22.78 4.75 -4.18
C ALA A 58 -23.40 5.41 -2.93
N ALA A 59 -22.77 5.26 -1.76
CA ALA A 59 -23.25 5.85 -0.52
C ALA A 59 -23.18 7.39 -0.51
N SER A 60 -22.27 8.00 -1.26
CA SER A 60 -22.16 9.46 -1.31
C SER A 60 -23.23 10.14 -2.18
N ILE A 61 -23.87 9.40 -3.09
CA ILE A 61 -24.85 9.95 -4.03
C ILE A 61 -26.29 9.49 -3.76
N VAL A 62 -26.49 8.38 -3.07
CA VAL A 62 -27.83 7.88 -2.72
C VAL A 62 -28.29 8.55 -1.42
N PRO A 63 -29.41 9.31 -1.41
CA PRO A 63 -29.92 9.95 -0.21
C PRO A 63 -30.14 8.97 0.95
N GLU A 64 -29.98 9.45 2.18
CA GLU A 64 -30.22 8.68 3.41
C GLU A 64 -29.38 7.40 3.53
N SER A 65 -28.22 7.33 2.86
CA SER A 65 -27.30 6.20 2.97
C SER A 65 -26.40 6.28 4.21
N GLU A 66 -26.13 5.12 4.81
CA GLU A 66 -25.11 4.93 5.84
C GLU A 66 -24.26 3.70 5.46
N LEU A 67 -22.93 3.85 5.45
CA LEU A 67 -22.00 2.81 5.02
C LEU A 67 -20.79 2.74 5.95
N LEU A 68 -20.47 1.53 6.42
CA LEU A 68 -19.23 1.20 7.11
C LEU A 68 -18.48 0.11 6.34
N LEU A 69 -17.32 0.45 5.79
CA LEU A 69 -16.37 -0.51 5.23
C LEU A 69 -15.23 -0.72 6.22
N GLN A 70 -14.98 -1.96 6.60
CA GLN A 70 -13.93 -2.32 7.57
C GLN A 70 -12.69 -2.81 6.84
N ASP A 71 -11.51 -2.51 7.43
CA ASP A 71 -10.21 -3.03 7.01
C ASP A 71 -9.89 -2.80 5.52
N VAL A 72 -10.03 -1.56 5.03
CA VAL A 72 -9.67 -1.15 3.65
C VAL A 72 -8.39 -0.33 3.67
N GLY A 73 -7.40 -0.66 2.84
CA GLY A 73 -6.08 0.00 2.86
C GLY A 73 -5.06 -0.53 1.86
#